data_AF-A0AAW8KPZ2-F1
#
_entry.id   AF-A0AAW8KPZ2-F1
#
_cell.length_a   1.000
_cell.length_b   1.000
_cell.length_c   1.000
_cell.angle_alpha   90.00
_cell.angle_beta   90.00
_cell.angle_gamma   90.00
#
_symmetry.space_group_name_H-M   'P 1'
#
loop_
_entity.id
_entity.type
_entity.pdbx_description
1 polymer ?
#
loop_
_entity_poly.entity_id
_entity_poly.type
_entity_poly.pdbx_seq_one_letter_code
_entity_poly.pdbx_strand_id
1 'polypeptide(L)' 'MKQTISNRQGKQLAVYTDGLKDAPVLVFSNSLGTDHCMWQSQVSELKSHFNVI' A
#
# COMPACT_ATOMS: atom_id res chain seq x y z
N MET A 1 -1.40 -0.53 8.30
CA MET A 1 -0.28 -1.17 9.02
C MET A 1 0.96 -1.18 8.14
N LYS A 2 2.10 -0.71 8.65
CA LYS A 2 3.39 -0.77 7.96
C LYS A 2 4.02 -2.15 8.13
N GLN A 3 4.58 -2.68 7.04
CA GLN A 3 5.35 -3.91 6.98
C GLN A 3 6.65 -3.67 6.20
N THR A 4 7.70 -4.42 6.52
CA THR A 4 8.95 -4.41 5.75
C THR A 4 9.09 -5.76 5.05
N ILE A 5 9.15 -5.75 3.72
CA ILE A 5 9.26 -6.96 2.89
C ILE A 5 10.59 -6.95 2.16
N SER A 6 11.31 -8.08 2.18
CA SER A 6 12.51 -8.28 1.36
C SER A 6 12.11 -8.72 -0.04
N ASN A 7 12.56 -7.99 -1.07
CA ASN A 7 12.36 -8.42 -2.46
C ASN A 7 13.34 -9.54 -2.84
N ARG A 8 13.19 -10.09 -4.06
CA ARG A 8 14.05 -11.17 -4.59
C ARG A 8 15.55 -10.84 -4.66
N GLN A 9 15.93 -9.56 -4.54
CA GLN A 9 17.32 -9.07 -4.52
C GLN A 9 17.80 -8.71 -3.11
N GLY A 10 17.05 -9.09 -2.06
CA GLY A 10 17.36 -8.78 -0.68
C GLY A 10 17.22 -7.30 -0.31
N LYS A 11 16.54 -6.48 -1.13
CA LYS A 11 16.26 -5.08 -0.82
C LYS A 11 14.96 -4.96 -0.02
N GLN A 12 14.96 -4.07 0.97
CA GLN A 12 13.81 -3.85 1.84
C GLN A 12 12.82 -2.87 1.21
N LEU A 13 11.55 -3.23 1.21
CA LEU A 13 10.42 -2.40 0.78
C LEU A 13 9.57 -2.06 1.99
N ALA A 14 9.27 -0.78 2.18
CA ALA A 14 8.22 -0.35 3.12
C ALA A 14 6.86 -0.48 2.42
N VAL A 15 6.02 -1.37 2.92
CA VAL A 15 4.69 -1.67 2.38
C VAL A 15 3.65 -1.31 3.44
N TYR A 16 2.54 -0.70 3.03
CA TYR A 16 1.49 -0.23 3.93
C TYR A 16 0.18 -0.86 3.52
N THR A 17 -0.54 -1.45 4.48
CA THR A 17 -1.86 -2.03 4.21
C THR A 17 -2.95 -1.29 4.97
N ASP A 18 -4.10 -1.03 4.36
CA ASP A 18 -5.26 -0.44 5.03
C ASP A 18 -6.57 -1.01 4.46
N GLY A 19 -7.67 -0.89 5.18
CA GLY A 19 -8.99 -1.34 4.77
C GLY A 19 -9.34 -2.78 5.14
N LEU A 20 -10.22 -3.39 4.34
CA LEU A 20 -10.90 -4.65 4.66
C LEU A 20 -10.07 -5.86 4.20
N LYS A 21 -9.54 -6.66 5.14
CA LYS A 21 -8.62 -7.78 4.84
C LYS A 21 -9.16 -8.80 3.81
N ASP A 22 -10.47 -9.07 3.85
CA ASP A 22 -11.11 -10.11 3.01
C ASP A 22 -11.76 -9.53 1.74
N ALA A 23 -11.59 -8.24 1.47
CA ALA A 23 -12.07 -7.59 0.25
C ALA A 23 -11.05 -7.74 -0.90
N PRO A 24 -11.43 -7.47 -2.16
CA PRO A 24 -10.48 -7.46 -3.28
C PRO A 24 -9.29 -6.54 -3.01
N VAL A 25 -8.11 -6.99 -3.45
CA VAL A 25 -6.85 -6.25 -3.23
C VAL A 25 -6.67 -5.17 -4.30
N LEU A 26 -6.36 -3.96 -3.85
CA LEU A 26 -5.93 -2.85 -4.70
C LEU A 26 -4.51 -2.44 -4.31
N VAL A 27 -3.59 -2.46 -5.27
CA VAL A 27 -2.17 -2.13 -5.01
C VAL A 27 -1.82 -0.79 -5.65
N PHE A 28 -1.25 0.13 -4.89
CA PHE A 28 -0.69 1.38 -5.39
C PHE A 28 0.83 1.28 -5.57
N SER A 29 1.34 1.93 -6.62
CA SER A 29 2.77 2.10 -6.85
C SER A 29 3.08 3.58 -6.98
N ASN A 30 4.04 4.04 -6.19
CA ASN A 30 4.35 5.47 -6.06
C ASN A 30 5.20 5.96 -7.24
N SER A 31 5.07 7.24 -7.54
CA SER A 31 5.98 7.91 -8.47
C SER A 31 7.38 8.06 -7.87
N LEU A 32 8.39 8.25 -8.72
CA LEU A 32 9.75 8.52 -8.29
C LEU A 32 9.81 9.81 -7.44
N GLY A 33 10.55 9.77 -6.33
CA GLY A 33 10.69 10.92 -5.42
C GLY A 33 9.51 11.13 -4.47
N THR A 34 8.55 10.22 -4.46
CA THR A 34 7.41 10.23 -3.52
C THR A 34 7.44 9.02 -2.60
N ASP A 35 6.56 9.00 -1.60
CA ASP A 35 6.29 7.83 -0.76
C ASP A 35 4.80 7.48 -0.80
N HIS A 36 4.39 6.52 0.05
CA HIS A 36 3.01 6.05 0.12
C HIS A 36 1.96 7.15 0.39
N CYS A 37 2.35 8.28 1.00
CA CYS A 37 1.42 9.37 1.31
C CYS A 37 0.89 10.07 0.05
N MET A 38 1.51 9.89 -1.12
CA MET A 38 1.00 10.36 -2.41
C MET A 38 -0.46 9.92 -2.65
N TRP A 39 -0.84 8.74 -2.12
CA TRP A 39 -2.16 8.15 -2.33
C TRP A 39 -3.13 8.38 -1.18
N GLN A 40 -2.79 9.18 -0.15
CA GLN A 40 -3.57 9.26 1.08
C GLN A 40 -5.05 9.62 0.84
N SER A 41 -5.34 10.52 -0.11
CA SER A 41 -6.72 10.87 -0.46
C SER A 41 -7.49 9.69 -1.04
N GLN A 42 -6.87 8.92 -1.94
CA GLN A 42 -7.46 7.73 -2.56
C GLN A 42 -7.62 6.60 -1.54
N VAL A 43 -6.61 6.35 -0.69
CA VAL A 43 -6.70 5.36 0.38
C VAL A 43 -7.84 5.68 1.34
N SER A 44 -8.03 6.95 1.68
CA SER A 44 -9.08 7.37 2.62
C SER A 44 -10.48 7.01 2.13
N GLU A 45 -10.72 7.10 0.82
CA GLU A 45 -12.00 6.75 0.20
C GLU A 45 -12.13 5.24 -0.07
N LEU A 46 -11.06 4.61 -0.59
CA LEU A 46 -11.16 3.25 -1.15
C LEU A 46 -11.06 2.16 -0.09
N LYS A 47 -10.52 2.44 1.10
CA LYS A 47 -10.29 1.42 2.15
C LYS A 47 -11.57 0.80 2.71
N SER A 48 -12.74 1.43 2.53
CA SER A 48 -14.05 0.86 2.89
C SER A 48 -14.51 -0.23 1.91
N HIS A 49 -13.87 -0.33 0.74
CA HIS A 49 -14.26 -1.25 -0.33
C HIS A 49 -13.17 -2.29 -0.66
N PHE A 50 -11.90 -1.98 -0.36
CA PHE A 50 -10.75 -2.77 -0.77
C PHE A 50 -9.80 -3.07 0.40
N ASN A 51 -9.01 -4.13 0.22
CA ASN A 51 -7.74 -4.32 0.94
C ASN A 51 -6.66 -3.54 0.19
N VAL A 52 -6.32 -2.35 0.65
CA VAL A 52 -5.36 -1.46 -0.02
C VAL A 52 -3.94 -1.80 0.41
N ILE A 53 -3.02 -1.91 -0.55
CA ILE A 53 -1.59 -2.20 -0.38
C ILE A 53 -0.73 -1.12 -1.04
#